data_AF-A0A2V5HS77-F1
#
_entry.id   AF-A0A2V5HS77-F1
#
_cell.length_a   1.000
_cell.length_b   1.000
_cell.length_c   1.000
_cell.angle_alpha   90.00
_cell.angle_beta   90.00
_cell.angle_gamma   90.00
#
_symmetry.space_group_name_H-M   'P 1'
#
loop_
_entity.id
_entity.type
_entity.pdbx_description
1 polymer ?
#
loop_
_entity_poly.entity_id
_entity_poly.type
_entity_poly.pdbx_seq_one_letter_code
_entity_poly.pdbx_strand_id
1 'polypeptide(L)'
;MASRLPKVPPGYLAIYWAEKVVLLMLLHAHSPVACEPERPFDFAEAERVVENGFIDTFCGKVIRANISGDFASPKSYDEVAGPGAFQTCVDLTKQIMWAAHQDPSVLDGEGELLAERLCALGFAI
;
A
#
# COMPACT_ATOMS: atom_id res chain seq x y z
N MET A 1 -23.76 1.11 18.41
CA MET A 1 -22.73 0.63 19.36
C MET A 1 -21.38 0.83 18.68
N ALA A 2 -20.51 1.70 19.21
CA ALA A 2 -19.17 1.85 18.64
C ALA A 2 -18.38 0.56 18.96
N SER A 3 -18.18 -0.30 17.97
CA SER A 3 -17.30 -1.45 18.08
C SER A 3 -15.91 -0.95 18.44
N ARG A 4 -15.39 -1.33 19.62
CA ARG A 4 -14.00 -1.02 19.98
C ARG A 4 -13.10 -1.67 18.94
N LEU A 5 -12.27 -0.87 18.29
CA LEU A 5 -11.23 -1.39 17.39
C LEU A 5 -10.34 -2.37 18.16
N PRO A 6 -9.92 -3.48 17.54
CA PRO A 6 -9.04 -4.43 18.20
C PRO A 6 -7.71 -3.76 18.60
N LYS A 7 -7.08 -4.28 19.65
CA LYS A 7 -5.78 -3.77 20.08
C LYS A 7 -4.72 -4.19 19.05
N VAL A 8 -3.93 -3.23 18.59
CA VAL A 8 -2.81 -3.50 17.67
C VAL A 8 -1.76 -4.36 18.40
N PRO A 9 -1.33 -5.50 17.83
CA PRO A 9 -0.26 -6.29 18.41
C PRO A 9 1.06 -5.49 18.47
N PRO A 10 1.94 -5.75 19.46
CA PRO A 10 3.25 -5.10 19.53
C PRO A 10 4.07 -5.33 18.26
N GLY A 11 4.63 -4.28 17.68
CA GLY A 11 5.43 -4.35 16.45
C GLY A 11 4.62 -4.46 15.16
N TYR A 12 3.30 -4.30 15.22
CA TYR A 12 2.41 -4.22 14.07
C TYR A 12 1.84 -2.81 13.93
N LEU A 13 1.39 -2.50 12.72
CA LEU A 13 0.68 -1.28 12.38
C LEU A 13 -0.77 -1.58 12.03
N ALA A 14 -1.64 -0.67 12.45
CA ALA A 14 -3.05 -0.69 12.10
C ALA A 14 -3.25 -0.23 10.65
N ILE A 15 -3.73 -1.16 9.82
CA ILE A 15 -4.12 -0.91 8.43
C ILE A 15 -5.63 -1.09 8.22
N TYR A 16 -6.41 -0.87 9.28
CA TYR A 16 -7.87 -0.77 9.21
C TYR A 16 -8.26 0.28 8.16
N TRP A 17 -9.26 -0.05 7.35
CA TRP A 17 -9.84 0.86 6.36
C TRP A 17 -8.88 1.37 5.27
N ALA A 18 -7.63 0.90 5.28
CA ALA A 18 -6.74 1.09 4.14
C ALA A 18 -7.23 0.18 3.01
N GLU A 19 -7.49 0.79 1.86
CA GLU A 19 -7.73 0.02 0.63
C GLU A 19 -6.42 -0.66 0.26
N LYS A 20 -6.47 -1.98 0.09
CA LYS A 20 -5.28 -2.82 0.06
C LYS A 20 -4.56 -2.72 -1.28
N VAL A 21 -5.29 -2.55 -2.37
CA VAL A 21 -4.70 -2.36 -3.70
C VAL A 21 -3.94 -1.04 -3.76
N VAL A 22 -4.51 0.05 -3.22
CA VAL A 22 -3.83 1.35 -3.09
C VAL A 22 -2.61 1.24 -2.18
N LEU A 23 -2.71 0.54 -1.04
CA LEU A 23 -1.55 0.30 -0.18
C LEU A 23 -0.46 -0.48 -0.91
N LEU A 24 -0.81 -1.55 -1.63
CA LEU A 24 0.15 -2.33 -2.41
C LEU A 24 0.78 -1.49 -3.53
N MET A 25 0.03 -0.60 -4.17
CA MET A 25 0.53 0.34 -5.18
C MET A 25 1.58 1.27 -4.60
N LEU A 26 1.35 1.84 -3.42
CA LEU A 26 2.34 2.71 -2.76
C LEU A 26 3.59 1.92 -2.34
N LEU A 27 3.42 0.73 -1.76
CA LEU A 27 4.54 -0.15 -1.41
C LEU A 27 5.37 -0.54 -2.64
N HIS A 28 4.70 -0.78 -3.77
CA HIS A 28 5.37 -1.06 -5.04
C HIS A 28 6.13 0.15 -5.56
N ALA A 29 5.49 1.33 -5.59
CA ALA A 29 6.09 2.58 -6.09
C ALA A 29 7.32 3.00 -5.26
N HIS A 30 7.24 2.85 -3.94
CA HIS A 30 8.31 3.23 -3.02
C HIS A 30 9.34 2.12 -2.75
N SER A 31 9.19 0.93 -3.33
CA SER A 31 10.17 -0.14 -3.16
C SER A 31 11.47 0.20 -3.91
N PRO A 32 12.62 0.35 -3.22
CA PRO A 32 13.88 0.65 -3.88
C PRO A 32 14.53 -0.59 -4.53
N VAL A 33 14.03 -1.79 -4.21
CA VAL A 33 14.59 -3.06 -4.70
C VAL A 33 13.68 -3.62 -5.78
N ALA A 34 14.27 -3.86 -6.96
CA ALA A 34 13.65 -4.52 -8.09
C ALA A 34 14.35 -5.84 -8.42
N CYS A 35 13.57 -6.81 -8.89
CA CYS A 35 13.98 -8.09 -9.42
C CYS A 35 13.55 -8.17 -10.89
N GLU A 36 14.43 -8.69 -11.74
CA GLU A 36 14.13 -8.86 -13.16
C GLU A 36 13.19 -10.05 -13.42
N PRO A 37 12.20 -9.91 -14.33
CA PRO A 37 11.82 -8.68 -15.03
C PRO A 37 10.92 -7.77 -14.18
N GLU A 38 11.25 -6.47 -14.15
CA GLU A 38 10.34 -5.46 -13.61
C GLU A 38 9.20 -5.21 -14.62
N ARG A 39 7.97 -5.10 -14.12
CA ARG A 39 6.80 -4.81 -14.95
C ARG A 39 5.89 -3.77 -14.30
N PRO A 40 5.02 -3.10 -15.07
CA PRO A 40 4.07 -2.15 -14.53
C PRO A 40 3.16 -2.78 -13.48
N PHE A 41 2.63 -1.93 -12.59
CA PHE A 41 1.67 -2.35 -11.57
C PHE A 41 0.41 -2.94 -12.21
N ASP A 42 0.02 -4.15 -11.79
CA ASP A 42 -1.12 -4.89 -12.34
C ASP A 42 -2.27 -4.92 -11.31
N PHE A 43 -3.33 -4.14 -11.55
CA PHE A 43 -4.47 -4.02 -10.62
C PHE A 43 -5.22 -5.34 -10.45
N ALA A 44 -5.42 -6.09 -11.55
CA ALA A 44 -6.15 -7.36 -11.51
C ALA A 44 -5.35 -8.46 -10.77
N GLU A 45 -4.03 -8.37 -10.76
CA GLU A 45 -3.20 -9.21 -9.90
C GLU A 45 -3.17 -8.72 -8.46
N ALA A 46 -3.10 -7.41 -8.24
CA ALA A 46 -3.10 -6.81 -6.92
C ALA A 46 -4.33 -7.25 -6.12
N GLU A 47 -5.54 -7.16 -6.69
CA GLU A 47 -6.79 -7.61 -6.07
C GLU A 47 -6.71 -9.05 -5.54
N ARG A 48 -6.02 -9.94 -6.25
CA ARG A 48 -5.84 -11.34 -5.84
C ARG A 48 -4.75 -11.48 -4.77
N VAL A 49 -3.63 -10.78 -4.95
CA VAL A 49 -2.44 -10.93 -4.09
C VAL A 49 -2.67 -10.34 -2.71
N VAL A 50 -3.40 -9.22 -2.60
CA VAL A 50 -3.65 -8.58 -1.31
C VAL A 50 -4.46 -9.44 -0.35
N GLU A 51 -5.23 -10.41 -0.84
CA GLU A 51 -5.99 -11.34 -0.01
C GLU A 51 -5.18 -12.60 0.38
N ASN A 52 -4.11 -12.91 -0.34
CA ASN A 52 -3.39 -14.18 -0.26
C ASN A 52 -2.27 -14.24 0.81
N GLY A 53 -2.18 -13.23 1.67
CA GLY A 53 -1.26 -13.23 2.82
C GLY A 53 0.06 -12.52 2.55
N PHE A 54 1.19 -13.19 2.80
CA PHE A 54 2.52 -12.58 2.71
C PHE A 54 2.97 -12.42 1.26
N ILE A 55 3.33 -11.19 0.90
CA ILE A 55 3.80 -10.79 -0.43
C ILE A 55 5.30 -10.60 -0.34
N ASP A 56 6.09 -11.51 -0.92
CA ASP A 56 7.55 -11.33 -0.98
C ASP A 56 7.94 -10.34 -2.08
N THR A 57 7.40 -10.55 -3.29
CA THR A 57 7.56 -9.66 -4.44
C THR A 57 6.23 -9.45 -5.15
N PHE A 58 6.08 -8.31 -5.81
CA PHE A 58 4.92 -7.97 -6.64
C PHE A 58 5.37 -7.16 -7.86
N CYS A 59 4.96 -7.54 -9.07
CA CYS A 59 5.38 -6.90 -10.33
C CYS A 59 6.90 -6.66 -10.49
N GLY A 60 7.73 -7.50 -9.86
CA GLY A 60 9.19 -7.34 -9.88
C GLY A 60 9.73 -6.38 -8.83
N LYS A 61 8.92 -5.83 -7.93
CA LYS A 61 9.37 -5.07 -6.74
C LYS A 61 9.32 -5.93 -5.48
N VAL A 62 10.28 -5.73 -4.57
CA VAL A 62 10.30 -6.40 -3.27
C VAL A 62 9.34 -5.70 -2.30
N ILE A 63 8.37 -6.46 -1.78
CA ILE A 63 7.37 -5.93 -0.83
C ILE A 63 7.62 -6.48 0.57
N ARG A 64 7.79 -7.80 0.73
CA ARG A 64 8.02 -8.44 2.04
C ARG A 64 7.05 -8.00 3.13
N ALA A 65 5.76 -7.96 2.83
CA ALA A 65 4.73 -7.59 3.79
C ALA A 65 3.48 -8.47 3.64
N ASN A 66 2.80 -8.70 4.76
CA ASN A 66 1.45 -9.26 4.75
C ASN A 66 0.47 -8.12 5.05
N ILE A 67 -0.37 -7.79 4.07
CA ILE A 67 -1.38 -6.72 4.16
C ILE A 67 -2.83 -7.26 4.08
N SER A 68 -3.03 -8.58 4.10
CA SER A 68 -4.36 -9.19 3.90
C SER A 68 -5.30 -9.03 5.09
N GLY A 69 -4.75 -8.72 6.26
CA GLY A 69 -5.52 -8.49 7.48
C GLY A 69 -5.67 -7.02 7.84
N ASP A 70 -6.12 -6.79 9.07
CA ASP A 70 -6.24 -5.47 9.68
C ASP A 70 -4.93 -4.92 10.24
N PHE A 71 -3.91 -5.79 10.34
CA PHE A 71 -2.60 -5.48 10.88
C PHE A 71 -1.52 -5.96 9.93
N ALA A 72 -0.46 -5.16 9.79
CA ALA A 72 0.74 -5.56 9.08
C ALA A 72 1.98 -5.28 9.91
N SER A 73 3.00 -6.13 9.79
CA SER A 73 4.31 -5.83 10.35
C SER A 73 5.11 -5.02 9.35
N PRO A 74 5.63 -3.83 9.72
CA PRO A 74 6.44 -3.01 8.82
C PRO A 74 7.86 -3.57 8.65
N LYS A 75 8.30 -4.45 9.56
CA LYS A 75 9.71 -4.79 9.76
C LYS A 75 10.42 -5.23 8.48
N SER A 76 9.85 -6.19 7.75
CA SER A 76 10.52 -6.78 6.58
C SER A 76 10.50 -5.89 5.34
N TYR A 77 9.49 -5.01 5.21
CA TYR A 77 9.48 -3.95 4.19
C TYR A 77 10.50 -2.86 4.55
N ASP A 78 10.49 -2.37 5.79
CA ASP A 78 11.40 -1.32 6.26
C ASP A 78 12.88 -1.75 6.24
N GLU A 79 13.16 -3.05 6.43
CA GLU A 79 14.51 -3.60 6.27
C GLU A 79 15.09 -3.39 4.86
N VAL A 80 14.24 -3.32 3.83
CA VAL A 80 14.65 -3.10 2.44
C VAL A 80 14.45 -1.65 1.98
N ALA A 81 13.36 -1.00 2.41
CA ALA A 81 12.95 0.33 1.95
C ALA A 81 13.45 1.47 2.85
N GLY A 82 13.93 1.15 4.05
CA GLY A 82 14.34 2.11 5.06
C GLY A 82 13.34 2.23 6.22
N PRO A 83 13.81 2.58 7.43
CA PRO A 83 12.94 2.70 8.60
C PRO A 83 11.79 3.68 8.39
N GLY A 84 10.55 3.25 8.69
CA GLY A 84 9.35 4.08 8.61
C GLY A 84 8.72 4.16 7.22
N ALA A 85 9.32 3.57 6.19
CA ALA A 85 8.80 3.62 4.83
C ALA A 85 7.41 2.97 4.71
N PHE A 86 7.18 1.84 5.40
CA PHE A 86 5.88 1.19 5.42
C PHE A 86 4.82 2.07 6.09
N GLN A 87 5.15 2.71 7.22
CA GLN A 87 4.23 3.61 7.92
C GLN A 87 3.82 4.79 7.03
N THR A 88 4.78 5.39 6.32
CA THR A 88 4.50 6.45 5.34
C THR A 88 3.51 6.00 4.28
N CYS A 89 3.69 4.80 3.71
CA CYS A 89 2.76 4.25 2.72
C CYS A 89 1.35 4.09 3.30
N VAL A 90 1.23 3.57 4.53
CA VAL A 90 -0.07 3.42 5.21
C VAL A 90 -0.76 4.76 5.45
N ASP A 91 -0.01 5.78 5.86
CA ASP A 91 -0.57 7.12 6.11
C ASP A 91 -1.00 7.79 4.80
N LEU A 92 -0.21 7.64 3.73
CA LEU A 92 -0.58 8.09 2.39
C LEU A 92 -1.84 7.38 1.90
N THR A 93 -1.96 6.06 2.05
CA THR A 93 -3.19 5.33 1.69
C THR A 93 -4.40 5.94 2.39
N LYS A 94 -4.30 6.22 3.69
CA LYS A 94 -5.41 6.80 4.46
C LYS A 94 -5.76 8.20 3.98
N GLN A 95 -4.77 9.03 3.64
CA GLN A 95 -5.00 10.37 3.10
C GLN A 95 -5.67 10.31 1.72
N ILE A 96 -5.21 9.41 0.84
CA ILE A 96 -5.81 9.19 -0.49
C ILE A 96 -7.25 8.70 -0.34
N MET A 97 -7.50 7.73 0.54
CA MET A 97 -8.86 7.21 0.78
C MET A 97 -9.79 8.25 1.37
N TRP A 98 -9.27 9.12 2.25
CA TRP A 98 -10.04 10.25 2.76
C TRP A 98 -10.40 11.24 1.64
N ALA A 99 -9.44 11.60 0.80
CA ALA A 99 -9.68 12.49 -0.35
C ALA A 99 -10.66 11.85 -1.34
N ALA A 100 -10.51 10.56 -1.66
CA ALA A 100 -11.41 9.82 -2.54
C ALA A 100 -12.84 9.71 -1.98
N HIS A 101 -13.00 9.68 -0.66
CA HIS A 101 -14.33 9.74 -0.05
C HIS A 101 -15.01 11.10 -0.25
N GLN A 102 -14.23 12.18 -0.31
CA GLN A 102 -14.73 13.53 -0.58
C GLN A 102 -14.98 13.76 -2.07
N ASP A 103 -14.08 13.23 -2.91
CA ASP A 103 -14.12 13.30 -4.37
C ASP A 103 -13.61 11.99 -4.97
N PRO A 104 -14.52 11.10 -5.45
CA PRO A 104 -14.14 9.82 -6.02
C PRO A 104 -13.19 9.91 -7.23
N SER A 105 -13.16 11.05 -7.94
CA SER A 105 -12.30 11.24 -9.11
C SER A 105 -10.79 11.25 -8.80
N VAL A 106 -10.43 11.32 -7.51
CA VAL A 106 -9.04 11.16 -7.03
C VAL A 106 -8.46 9.80 -7.46
N LEU A 107 -9.29 8.77 -7.54
CA LEU A 107 -8.88 7.42 -7.95
C LEU A 107 -9.17 7.12 -9.44
N ASP A 108 -9.58 8.12 -10.22
CA ASP A 108 -9.80 7.92 -11.66
C ASP A 108 -8.46 7.66 -12.38
N GLY A 109 -8.37 6.54 -13.07
CA GLY A 109 -7.20 6.11 -13.84
C GLY A 109 -6.63 4.77 -13.36
N GLU A 110 -5.73 4.20 -14.15
CA GLU A 110 -5.01 2.96 -13.80
C GLU A 110 -3.50 3.16 -14.00
N GLY A 111 -2.71 2.47 -13.18
CA GLY A 111 -1.26 2.36 -13.34
C GLY A 111 -0.53 3.69 -13.14
N GLU A 112 0.34 4.01 -14.10
CA GLU A 112 1.13 5.25 -14.09
C GLU A 112 0.24 6.50 -14.08
N LEU A 113 -0.93 6.45 -14.70
CA LEU A 113 -1.83 7.61 -14.79
C LEU A 113 -2.45 7.97 -13.43
N LEU A 114 -2.71 6.95 -12.60
CA LEU A 114 -3.14 7.14 -11.21
C LEU A 114 -1.98 7.68 -10.36
N ALA A 115 -0.77 7.13 -10.52
CA ALA A 115 0.41 7.62 -9.81
C ALA A 115 0.72 9.10 -10.14
N GLU A 116 0.71 9.48 -11.41
CA GLU A 116 0.89 10.86 -11.87
C GLU A 116 -0.17 11.80 -11.31
N ARG A 117 -1.44 11.37 -11.30
CA ARG A 117 -2.55 12.15 -10.75
C ARG A 117 -2.37 12.38 -9.25
N LEU A 118 -2.01 11.35 -8.49
CA LEU A 118 -1.79 11.47 -7.06
C LEU A 118 -0.58 12.37 -6.75
N CYS A 119 0.50 12.27 -7.54
CA CYS A 119 1.61 13.24 -7.50
C CYS A 119 1.14 14.68 -7.79
N ALA A 120 0.31 14.88 -8.81
CA ALA A 120 -0.24 16.19 -9.15
C ALA A 120 -1.15 16.77 -8.05
N LEU A 121 -1.81 15.90 -7.28
CA LEU A 121 -2.61 16.27 -6.10
C LEU A 121 -1.76 16.51 -4.85
N GLY A 122 -0.43 16.37 -4.95
CA GLY A 122 0.52 16.65 -3.86
C GLY A 122 0.77 15.46 -2.94
N PHE A 123 0.32 14.25 -3.29
CA PHE A 123 0.73 13.04 -2.58
C PHE A 123 2.16 12.67 -3.00
N ALA A 124 3.05 12.48 -2.02
CA ALA A 124 4.43 12.10 -2.28
C ALA A 124 4.51 10.61 -2.62
N ILE A 125 4.30 10.27 -3.89
CA ILE A 125 4.45 8.92 -4.47
C ILE A 125 5.82 8.80 -5.13
#